data_AF-A0A9J8DI08-F1
#
_entry.id   AF-A0A9J8DI08-F1
#
_cell.length_a   1.000
_cell.length_b   1.000
_cell.length_c   1.000
_cell.angle_alpha   90.00
_cell.angle_beta   90.00
_cell.angle_gamma   90.00
#
_symmetry.space_group_name_H-M   'P 1'
#
loop_
_entity.id
_entity.type
_entity.pdbx_description
1 polymer ?
#
loop_
_entity_poly.entity_id
_entity_poly.type
_entity_poly.pdbx_seq_one_letter_code
_entity_poly.pdbx_strand_id
1 'polypeptide(L)'
;MLLSLYTLMTFVWGLPGFSASYVPCEPCDQKAMSMCPPVRMGCQVVKEPGCGCCLTCALTEGQACGVYTGTCGQGLRCLPRNGEEKPLHALLYGKGVCMNEKLHKPLPRDRESHEDTHVTEDLLPQAKVPLFQRDHINSKKAQAMRKDQKRQEAKLRIRGNSESPLFGKDKHQPDIGPCRRKMDGIIQRMKDNSRIMALSLYLPNCDKKGFFKRKQCKPSRGRKRGICWCVNKHGIQMPGTDFNGGNIQCKDLESNSSNE
;
A
#
# COMPACT_ATOMS: atom_id res chain seq x y z
N MET A 1 52.72 5.83 -13.80
CA MET A 1 51.81 6.67 -12.97
C MET A 1 50.64 7.29 -13.74
N LEU A 2 50.64 7.40 -15.07
CA LEU A 2 49.51 7.98 -15.83
C LEU A 2 48.34 7.01 -16.11
N LEU A 3 48.57 5.68 -16.14
CA LEU A 3 47.50 4.70 -16.30
C LEU A 3 46.64 4.48 -15.04
N SER A 4 47.15 4.82 -13.85
CA SER A 4 46.39 4.65 -12.61
C SER A 4 45.33 5.72 -12.39
N LEU A 5 45.43 6.85 -13.10
CA LEU A 5 44.48 7.97 -12.98
C LEU A 5 43.25 7.79 -13.90
N TYR A 6 43.41 7.03 -14.99
CA TYR A 6 42.31 6.75 -15.93
C TYR A 6 41.32 5.70 -15.41
N THR A 7 41.75 4.79 -14.54
CA THR A 7 40.87 3.79 -13.90
C THR A 7 40.02 4.37 -12.77
N LEU A 8 40.45 5.47 -12.15
CA LEU A 8 39.66 6.17 -11.12
C LEU A 8 38.57 7.08 -11.71
N MET A 9 38.77 7.65 -12.91
CA MET A 9 37.78 8.51 -13.56
C MET A 9 36.61 7.75 -14.21
N THR A 10 36.73 6.44 -14.42
CA THR A 10 35.63 5.62 -14.97
C THR A 10 34.71 5.02 -13.90
N PHE A 11 35.09 5.08 -12.62
CA PHE A 11 34.28 4.53 -11.53
C PHE A 11 33.24 5.50 -10.93
N VAL A 12 33.27 6.78 -11.32
CA VAL A 12 32.39 7.81 -10.73
C VAL A 12 31.07 7.99 -11.50
N TRP A 13 30.93 7.45 -12.72
CA TRP A 13 29.73 7.60 -13.56
C TRP A 13 28.89 6.33 -13.67
N GLY A 14 28.71 5.62 -12.55
CA GLY A 14 28.04 4.32 -12.57
C GLY A 14 27.32 3.93 -11.30
N LEU A 15 26.86 4.89 -10.49
CA LEU A 15 25.78 4.57 -9.55
C LEU A 15 24.46 4.78 -10.28
N PRO A 16 23.75 3.71 -10.70
CA PRO A 16 22.36 3.85 -11.08
C PRO A 16 21.66 4.33 -9.82
N GLY A 17 21.39 5.65 -9.76
CA GLY A 17 20.53 6.21 -8.74
C GLY A 17 19.26 5.41 -8.78
N PHE A 18 19.01 4.62 -7.72
CA PHE A 18 17.76 3.92 -7.53
C PHE A 18 16.67 4.99 -7.56
N SER A 19 16.06 5.16 -8.72
CA SER A 19 14.91 6.02 -8.90
C SER A 19 13.77 5.32 -8.20
N ALA A 20 13.68 5.51 -6.89
CA ALA A 20 12.53 5.08 -6.12
C ALA A 20 11.32 5.76 -6.78
N SER A 21 10.44 4.95 -7.37
CA SER A 21 9.23 5.46 -7.98
C SER A 21 8.37 6.07 -6.87
N TYR A 22 8.30 7.40 -6.83
CA TYR A 22 7.49 8.16 -5.89
C TYR A 22 6.20 8.59 -6.59
N VAL A 23 5.09 8.53 -5.85
CA VAL A 23 3.78 9.00 -6.30
C VAL A 23 3.53 10.38 -5.67
N PRO A 24 3.79 11.49 -6.39
CA PRO A 24 3.50 12.82 -5.89
C PRO A 24 1.99 13.10 -5.90
N CYS A 25 1.56 13.97 -4.99
CA CYS A 25 0.27 14.63 -5.14
C CYS A 25 0.29 15.54 -6.38
N GLU A 26 -0.88 15.72 -6.99
CA GLU A 26 -1.07 16.72 -8.02
C GLU A 26 -0.81 18.12 -7.44
N PRO A 27 -0.09 19.01 -8.17
CA PRO A 27 0.13 20.37 -7.72
C PRO A 27 -1.20 21.11 -7.58
N CYS A 28 -1.24 22.06 -6.64
CA CYS A 28 -2.43 22.85 -6.40
C CYS A 28 -2.50 24.03 -7.37
N ASP A 29 -3.55 24.08 -8.18
CA ASP A 29 -3.82 25.23 -9.04
C ASP A 29 -4.24 26.46 -8.23
N GLN A 30 -3.95 27.64 -8.77
CA GLN A 30 -4.27 28.91 -8.13
C GLN A 30 -5.78 29.10 -7.87
N LYS A 31 -6.62 28.57 -8.77
CA LYS A 31 -8.07 28.51 -8.58
C LYS A 31 -8.45 27.70 -7.33
N ALA A 32 -7.83 26.54 -7.12
CA ALA A 32 -8.11 25.70 -5.96
C ALA A 32 -7.69 26.37 -4.64
N MET A 33 -6.55 27.07 -4.64
CA MET A 33 -6.08 27.81 -3.48
C MET A 33 -6.97 29.01 -3.14
N SER A 34 -7.52 29.69 -4.16
CA SER A 34 -8.41 30.84 -3.96
C SER A 34 -9.77 30.50 -3.34
N MET A 35 -10.21 29.24 -3.42
CA MET A 35 -11.50 28.77 -2.87
C MET A 35 -11.38 28.24 -1.44
N CYS A 36 -10.21 28.35 -0.81
CA CYS A 36 -9.97 27.81 0.50
C CYS A 36 -10.70 28.59 1.61
N PRO A 37 -11.36 27.90 2.56
CA PRO A 37 -12.01 28.57 3.67
C PRO A 37 -10.98 29.23 4.60
N PRO A 38 -11.33 30.33 5.28
CA PRO A 38 -10.44 30.97 6.24
C PRO A 38 -10.14 30.02 7.41
N VAL A 39 -8.88 29.95 7.82
CA VAL A 39 -8.45 29.17 8.97
C VAL A 39 -8.81 29.93 10.25
N ARG A 40 -9.28 29.23 11.28
CA ARG A 40 -9.57 29.85 12.58
C ARG A 40 -8.30 30.47 13.18
N MET A 41 -8.43 31.66 13.74
CA MET A 41 -7.34 32.34 14.43
C MET A 41 -6.98 31.60 15.73
N GLY A 42 -5.69 31.59 16.10
CA GLY A 42 -5.22 31.02 17.37
C GLY A 42 -4.93 29.51 17.36
N CYS A 43 -4.76 28.89 16.19
CA CYS A 43 -4.38 27.49 16.08
C CYS A 43 -3.09 27.32 15.26
N GLN A 44 -2.40 26.20 15.47
CA GLN A 44 -1.29 25.82 14.60
C GLN A 44 -1.81 25.44 13.21
N VAL A 45 -1.27 26.08 12.17
CA VAL A 45 -1.73 25.89 10.80
C VAL A 45 -0.97 24.72 10.14
N VAL A 46 -1.71 23.79 9.56
CA VAL A 46 -1.20 22.59 8.88
C VAL A 46 -1.91 22.36 7.56
N LYS A 47 -1.25 21.67 6.63
CA LYS A 47 -1.88 21.26 5.38
C LYS A 47 -3.01 20.27 5.64
N GLU A 48 -4.04 20.33 4.81
CA GLU A 48 -5.12 19.35 4.82
C GLU A 48 -4.59 17.91 4.67
N PRO A 49 -5.29 16.90 5.21
CA PRO A 49 -4.92 15.50 5.01
C PRO A 49 -4.91 15.10 3.52
N GLY A 50 -3.96 14.22 3.17
CA GLY A 50 -3.77 13.71 1.81
C GLY A 50 -3.20 14.77 0.87
N CYS A 51 -3.82 14.91 -0.30
CA CYS A 51 -3.49 15.89 -1.34
C CYS A 51 -4.42 17.13 -1.32
N GLY A 52 -4.98 17.51 -0.17
CA GLY A 52 -5.78 18.74 -0.08
C GLY A 52 -4.91 19.99 -0.25
N CYS A 53 -5.48 21.07 -0.77
CA CYS A 53 -4.75 22.28 -1.17
C CYS A 53 -4.82 23.42 -0.16
N CYS A 54 -5.74 23.36 0.81
CA CYS A 54 -5.89 24.43 1.78
C CYS A 54 -5.09 24.18 3.06
N LEU A 55 -5.37 25.03 4.04
CA LEU A 55 -4.81 24.95 5.37
C LEU A 55 -5.93 24.69 6.38
N THR A 56 -5.61 24.00 7.46
CA THR A 56 -6.53 23.72 8.57
C THR A 56 -5.82 23.90 9.91
N CYS A 57 -6.61 24.00 10.98
CA CYS A 57 -6.06 23.89 12.32
C CYS A 57 -5.57 22.47 12.61
N ALA A 58 -4.43 22.39 13.26
CA ALA A 58 -3.83 21.13 13.69
C ALA A 58 -4.57 20.53 14.88
N LEU A 59 -4.57 19.20 14.95
CA LEU A 59 -5.01 18.46 16.13
C LEU A 59 -3.93 18.52 17.21
N THR A 60 -4.36 18.73 18.45
CA THR A 60 -3.52 18.75 19.65
C THR A 60 -3.22 17.34 20.15
N GLU A 61 -2.26 17.22 21.07
CA GLU A 61 -1.94 15.94 21.71
C GLU A 61 -3.18 15.32 22.39
N GLY A 62 -3.32 13.99 22.28
CA GLY A 62 -4.45 13.25 22.85
C GLY A 62 -5.74 13.26 22.02
N GLN A 63 -5.85 14.11 20.98
CA GLN A 63 -7.03 14.13 20.12
C GLN A 63 -7.10 12.92 19.19
N ALA A 64 -8.32 12.48 18.89
CA ALA A 64 -8.58 11.40 17.96
C ALA A 64 -8.19 11.79 16.52
N CYS A 65 -7.48 10.89 15.83
CA CYS A 65 -6.95 11.13 14.50
C CYS A 65 -6.96 9.85 13.63
N GLY A 66 -6.75 10.02 12.34
CA GLY A 66 -6.66 8.96 11.36
C GLY A 66 -6.26 9.45 9.97
N VAL A 67 -6.35 8.55 8.99
CA VAL A 67 -5.94 8.81 7.59
C VAL A 67 -6.79 9.91 6.93
N TYR A 68 -8.06 10.02 7.33
CA TYR A 68 -9.04 10.94 6.74
C TYR A 68 -9.49 12.04 7.71
N THR A 69 -8.81 12.21 8.84
CA THR A 69 -9.14 13.23 9.84
C THR A 69 -8.23 14.46 9.70
N GLY A 70 -8.38 15.44 10.60
CA GLY A 70 -7.41 16.52 10.76
C GLY A 70 -5.98 16.00 10.99
N THR A 71 -5.01 16.83 10.60
CA THR A 71 -3.57 16.55 10.72
C THR A 71 -3.08 16.96 12.11
N CYS A 72 -2.25 16.12 12.74
CA CYS A 72 -1.66 16.45 14.04
C CYS A 72 -0.68 17.62 13.93
N GLY A 73 -0.51 18.35 15.05
CA GLY A 73 0.43 19.45 15.16
C GLY A 73 1.90 19.06 14.99
N GLN A 74 2.78 20.06 14.97
CA GLN A 74 4.22 19.83 14.86
C GLN A 74 4.73 18.95 16.01
N GLY A 75 5.60 17.99 15.69
CA GLY A 75 6.14 17.04 16.66
C GLY A 75 5.19 15.90 17.06
N LEU A 76 3.93 15.94 16.62
CA LEU A 76 2.94 14.90 16.85
C LEU A 76 2.72 14.06 15.60
N ARG A 77 2.46 12.76 15.80
CA ARG A 77 2.09 11.82 14.76
C ARG A 77 0.77 11.17 15.12
N CYS A 78 -0.04 10.85 14.13
CA CYS A 78 -1.24 10.06 14.35
C CYS A 78 -0.88 8.59 14.53
N LEU A 79 -0.98 8.09 15.75
CA LEU A 79 -0.56 6.76 16.15
C LEU A 79 -1.76 5.90 16.59
N PRO A 80 -1.76 4.60 16.30
CA PRO A 80 -2.78 3.70 16.83
C PRO A 80 -2.65 3.57 18.35
N ARG A 81 -3.74 3.22 19.03
CA ARG A 81 -3.72 3.01 20.47
C ARG A 81 -2.96 1.73 20.81
N ASN A 82 -2.34 1.70 21.99
CA ASN A 82 -1.66 0.50 22.48
C ASN A 82 -2.67 -0.65 22.65
N GLY A 83 -2.31 -1.85 22.19
CA GLY A 83 -3.16 -3.04 22.27
C GLY A 83 -4.19 -3.21 21.14
N GLU A 84 -4.20 -2.34 20.12
CA GLU A 84 -5.10 -2.54 18.98
C GLU A 84 -4.71 -3.75 18.12
N GLU A 85 -5.63 -4.70 17.95
CA GLU A 85 -5.38 -5.89 17.12
C GLU A 85 -5.16 -5.57 15.64
N LYS A 86 -5.80 -4.50 15.14
CA LYS A 86 -5.74 -4.07 13.74
C LYS A 86 -5.37 -2.58 13.63
N PRO A 87 -4.12 -2.20 13.95
CA PRO A 87 -3.72 -0.80 14.05
C PRO A 87 -3.94 0.02 12.78
N LEU A 88 -3.64 -0.55 11.61
CA LEU A 88 -3.86 0.13 10.33
C LEU A 88 -5.36 0.36 10.05
N HIS A 89 -6.22 -0.58 10.45
CA HIS A 89 -7.66 -0.39 10.30
C HIS A 89 -8.16 0.71 11.26
N ALA A 90 -7.67 0.75 12.49
CA ALA A 90 -8.05 1.78 13.44
C ALA A 90 -7.72 3.20 12.94
N LEU A 91 -6.52 3.41 12.37
CA LEU A 91 -6.15 4.68 11.74
C LEU A 91 -7.06 5.03 10.54
N LEU A 92 -7.48 4.05 9.75
CA LEU A 92 -8.43 4.28 8.64
C LEU A 92 -9.83 4.72 9.10
N TYR A 93 -10.18 4.44 10.36
CA TYR A 93 -11.45 4.80 10.98
C TYR A 93 -11.34 5.95 12.01
N GLY A 94 -10.20 6.64 12.06
CA GLY A 94 -10.05 7.80 12.96
C GLY A 94 -9.91 7.45 14.44
N LYS A 95 -9.53 6.22 14.77
CA LYS A 95 -9.37 5.74 16.17
C LYS A 95 -7.96 5.95 16.72
N GLY A 96 -7.04 6.47 15.91
CA GLY A 96 -5.71 6.85 16.36
C GLY A 96 -5.75 8.06 17.28
N VAL A 97 -4.58 8.40 17.83
CA VAL A 97 -4.39 9.53 18.73
C VAL A 97 -3.14 10.31 18.32
N CYS A 98 -3.19 11.64 18.36
CA CYS A 98 -2.02 12.47 18.14
C CYS A 98 -1.07 12.35 19.35
N MET A 99 0.10 11.75 19.13
CA MET A 99 1.09 11.46 20.18
C MET A 99 2.50 11.75 19.67
N ASN A 100 3.43 12.00 20.59
CA ASN A 100 4.84 12.15 20.23
C ASN A 100 5.44 10.81 19.79
N GLU A 101 6.08 10.79 18.61
CA GLU A 101 6.71 9.59 18.05
C GLU A 101 7.82 9.03 18.95
N LYS A 102 8.56 9.89 19.68
CA LYS A 102 9.64 9.47 20.59
C LYS A 102 9.13 8.74 21.83
N LEU A 103 7.87 8.96 22.21
CA LEU A 103 7.26 8.36 23.39
C LEU A 103 6.50 7.06 23.05
N HIS A 104 6.18 6.84 21.77
CA HIS A 104 5.45 5.65 21.35
C HIS A 104 6.38 4.44 21.20
N LYS A 105 6.51 3.68 22.29
CA LYS A 105 7.05 2.33 22.24
C LYS A 105 5.88 1.36 22.03
N PRO A 106 5.79 0.66 20.88
CA PRO A 106 4.83 -0.42 20.74
C PRO A 106 5.10 -1.43 21.85
N LEU A 107 4.10 -1.70 22.70
CA LEU A 107 4.21 -2.77 23.69
C LEU A 107 4.54 -4.07 22.96
N PRO A 108 5.63 -4.78 23.32
CA PRO A 108 5.87 -6.12 22.84
C PRO A 108 4.65 -6.95 23.21
N ARG A 109 4.01 -7.55 22.21
CA ARG A 109 3.02 -8.59 22.48
C ARG A 109 3.83 -9.80 22.89
N ASP A 110 3.72 -10.21 24.15
CA ASP A 110 4.47 -11.33 24.73
C ASP A 110 4.55 -12.49 23.74
N ARG A 111 5.76 -12.73 23.26
CA ARG A 111 6.16 -13.95 22.60
C ARG A 111 7.34 -14.45 23.38
N GLU A 112 7.13 -15.59 24.01
CA GLU A 112 8.10 -16.32 24.81
C GLU A 112 9.49 -16.29 24.15
N SER A 113 10.46 -16.04 25.04
CA SER A 113 11.91 -16.10 24.87
C SER A 113 12.40 -16.94 23.70
N HIS A 114 13.23 -16.34 22.84
CA HIS A 114 14.50 -16.95 22.48
C HIS A 114 15.50 -15.82 22.22
N GLU A 115 16.57 -15.86 22.99
CA GLU A 115 17.78 -15.04 22.88
C GLU A 115 18.34 -15.14 21.45
N ASP A 116 18.70 -14.00 20.86
CA ASP A 116 20.08 -13.79 20.43
C ASP A 116 20.30 -12.38 19.84
N THR A 117 21.47 -11.87 20.19
CA THR A 117 21.92 -10.49 20.09
C THR A 117 22.71 -10.31 18.81
N HIS A 118 22.41 -9.30 17.97
CA HIS A 118 23.42 -8.34 17.50
C HIS A 118 22.79 -7.17 16.72
N VAL A 119 23.14 -5.96 17.17
CA VAL A 119 22.83 -4.68 16.54
C VAL A 119 23.87 -4.38 15.47
N THR A 120 23.44 -3.87 14.32
CA THR A 120 24.30 -3.01 13.49
C THR A 120 23.41 -1.91 12.92
N GLU A 121 23.55 -0.70 13.48
CA GLU A 121 22.97 0.52 12.95
C GLU A 121 23.68 0.87 11.64
N ASP A 122 22.94 0.90 10.54
CA ASP A 122 23.41 1.52 9.30
C ASP A 122 22.53 2.73 8.96
N LEU A 123 23.20 3.88 8.94
CA LEU A 123 22.69 5.21 8.67
C LEU A 123 22.28 5.37 7.20
N LEU A 124 20.99 5.59 6.93
CA LEU A 124 20.55 6.27 5.70
C LEU A 124 19.21 7.00 5.93
N PRO A 125 18.98 8.21 5.39
CA PRO A 125 17.78 9.00 5.68
C PRO A 125 16.54 8.34 5.06
N GLN A 126 15.83 7.53 5.85
CA GLN A 126 14.59 6.91 5.40
C GLN A 126 13.45 7.93 5.45
N ALA A 127 12.80 8.12 4.30
CA ALA A 127 11.47 8.70 4.21
C ALA A 127 10.56 8.05 5.29
N LYS A 128 9.96 8.88 6.15
CA LYS A 128 9.30 8.48 7.40
C LYS A 128 8.10 7.53 7.25
N VAL A 129 8.29 6.23 7.03
CA VAL A 129 7.36 5.13 7.43
C VAL A 129 8.19 3.82 7.46
N PRO A 130 8.16 2.93 8.51
CA PRO A 130 7.06 2.64 9.45
C PRO A 130 7.38 2.61 10.96
N LEU A 131 6.31 2.77 11.76
CA LEU A 131 6.22 2.69 13.23
C LEU A 131 6.06 1.26 13.79
N PHE A 132 6.28 0.22 12.99
CA PHE A 132 6.10 -1.18 13.40
C PHE A 132 7.41 -1.94 13.25
N GLN A 133 7.61 -2.95 14.13
CA GLN A 133 8.74 -3.88 14.09
C GLN A 133 8.98 -4.34 12.66
N ARG A 134 10.10 -3.86 12.13
CA ARG A 134 10.59 -4.08 10.77
C ARG A 134 10.75 -5.58 10.49
N ASP A 135 10.97 -6.37 11.53
CA ASP A 135 11.36 -7.78 11.44
C ASP A 135 10.22 -8.71 11.01
N HIS A 136 9.00 -8.52 11.53
CA HIS A 136 7.89 -9.42 11.22
C HIS A 136 7.36 -9.25 9.79
N ILE A 137 7.36 -8.02 9.25
CA ILE A 137 6.99 -7.75 7.86
C ILE A 137 8.10 -8.19 6.91
N ASN A 138 9.38 -7.99 7.29
CA ASN A 138 10.51 -8.36 6.45
C ASN A 138 10.66 -9.89 6.32
N SER A 139 10.45 -10.66 7.41
CA SER A 139 10.50 -12.13 7.37
C SER A 139 9.41 -12.73 6.46
N LYS A 140 8.15 -12.30 6.62
CA LYS A 140 7.06 -12.79 5.74
C LYS A 140 7.22 -12.34 4.29
N LYS A 141 7.74 -11.13 4.06
CA LYS A 141 8.06 -10.63 2.71
C LYS A 141 9.19 -11.46 2.08
N ALA A 142 10.26 -11.73 2.81
CA ALA A 142 11.38 -12.55 2.33
C ALA A 142 10.94 -13.97 1.99
N GLN A 143 10.12 -14.60 2.84
CA GLN A 143 9.53 -15.92 2.56
C GLN A 143 8.65 -15.90 1.31
N ALA A 144 7.82 -14.87 1.14
CA ALA A 144 6.99 -14.72 -0.05
C ALA A 144 7.82 -14.52 -1.33
N MET A 145 8.88 -13.70 -1.26
CA MET A 145 9.81 -13.47 -2.37
C MET A 145 10.54 -14.76 -2.78
N ARG A 146 11.07 -15.53 -1.82
CA ARG A 146 11.70 -16.83 -2.09
C ARG A 146 10.72 -17.82 -2.73
N LYS A 147 9.46 -17.84 -2.29
CA LYS A 147 8.41 -18.70 -2.86
C LYS A 147 8.04 -18.27 -4.29
N ASP A 148 8.03 -16.97 -4.57
CA ASP A 148 7.78 -16.46 -5.92
C ASP A 148 8.94 -16.75 -6.86
N GLN A 149 10.18 -16.58 -6.41
CA GLN A 149 11.38 -16.92 -7.17
C GLN A 149 11.38 -18.40 -7.60
N LYS A 150 11.11 -19.33 -6.67
CA LYS A 150 10.97 -20.76 -7.00
C LYS A 150 9.86 -21.04 -8.02
N ARG A 151 8.75 -20.29 -7.96
CA ARG A 151 7.65 -20.41 -8.94
C ARG A 151 8.05 -19.86 -10.32
N GLN A 152 8.83 -18.78 -10.37
CA GLN A 152 9.33 -18.21 -11.62
C GLN A 152 10.35 -19.15 -12.28
N GLU A 153 11.27 -19.72 -11.50
CA GLU A 153 12.23 -20.72 -11.97
C GLU A 153 11.53 -21.97 -12.53
N ALA A 154 10.49 -22.46 -11.86
CA ALA A 154 9.67 -23.58 -12.37
C ALA A 154 8.96 -23.24 -13.69
N LYS A 155 8.45 -22.00 -13.86
CA LYS A 155 7.83 -21.55 -15.12
C LYS A 155 8.82 -21.43 -16.27
N LEU A 156 10.06 -21.00 -15.99
CA LEU A 156 11.12 -20.90 -17.01
C LEU A 156 11.59 -22.29 -17.48
N ARG A 157 11.66 -23.28 -16.58
CA ARG A 157 12.00 -24.66 -16.94
C ARG A 157 10.97 -25.33 -17.85
N ILE A 158 9.68 -25.01 -17.67
CA ILE A 158 8.59 -25.54 -18.53
C ILE A 158 8.64 -24.95 -19.95
N ARG A 159 9.12 -23.71 -20.12
CA ARG A 159 9.19 -23.04 -21.44
C ARG A 159 10.39 -23.47 -22.30
N GLY A 160 11.39 -24.12 -21.71
CA GLY A 160 12.62 -24.55 -22.41
C GLY A 160 12.58 -25.94 -23.03
N ASN A 161 11.51 -26.72 -22.82
CA ASN A 161 11.39 -28.10 -23.32
C ASN A 161 10.26 -28.22 -24.33
N SER A 162 10.52 -27.83 -25.57
CA SER A 162 9.60 -27.98 -26.69
C SER A 162 9.97 -29.19 -27.54
N GLU A 163 9.43 -30.35 -27.18
CA GLU A 163 9.01 -31.41 -28.12
C GLU A 163 7.67 -31.96 -27.61
N SER A 164 6.63 -31.91 -28.47
CA SER A 164 5.28 -32.42 -28.16
C SER A 164 5.22 -33.94 -28.22
N PRO A 165 4.31 -34.59 -27.47
CA PRO A 165 3.06 -35.00 -28.10
C PRO A 165 1.78 -34.76 -27.27
N LEU A 166 0.78 -34.27 -27.99
CA LEU A 166 -0.65 -34.62 -28.01
C LEU A 166 -1.31 -35.34 -26.79
N PHE A 167 -2.36 -34.70 -26.25
CA PHE A 167 -3.43 -35.20 -25.36
C PHE A 167 -3.04 -35.85 -24.02
N GLY A 168 -2.73 -35.00 -23.04
CA GLY A 168 -3.06 -35.22 -21.64
C GLY A 168 -3.61 -33.92 -21.09
N LYS A 169 -4.82 -33.91 -20.50
CA LYS A 169 -5.34 -32.73 -19.80
C LYS A 169 -4.36 -32.35 -18.70
N ASP A 170 -3.58 -31.29 -18.98
CA ASP A 170 -2.60 -30.70 -18.07
C ASP A 170 -3.23 -30.39 -16.72
N LYS A 171 -3.04 -31.32 -15.78
CA LYS A 171 -3.28 -31.07 -14.36
C LYS A 171 -2.14 -30.18 -13.88
N HIS A 172 -2.52 -28.97 -13.45
CA HIS A 172 -1.69 -27.91 -12.87
C HIS A 172 -1.02 -26.90 -13.83
N GLN A 173 -1.82 -26.28 -14.70
CA GLN A 173 -1.66 -24.83 -14.86
C GLN A 173 -2.07 -24.19 -13.52
N PRO A 174 -1.24 -23.35 -12.86
CA PRO A 174 -1.49 -22.98 -11.48
C PRO A 174 -2.82 -22.23 -11.40
N ASP A 175 -3.72 -22.71 -10.54
CA ASP A 175 -5.05 -22.18 -10.17
C ASP A 175 -4.99 -20.71 -9.71
N ILE A 176 -4.55 -19.81 -10.58
CA ILE A 176 -4.44 -18.39 -10.33
C ILE A 176 -5.70 -17.76 -10.92
N GLY A 177 -6.61 -17.39 -10.02
CA GLY A 177 -7.87 -16.75 -10.38
C GLY A 177 -7.68 -15.48 -11.25
N PRO A 178 -8.75 -15.04 -11.92
CA PRO A 178 -8.71 -13.96 -12.90
C PRO A 178 -8.24 -12.62 -12.33
N CYS A 179 -8.50 -12.34 -11.05
CA CYS A 179 -8.05 -11.10 -10.40
C CYS A 179 -6.54 -11.05 -10.27
N ARG A 180 -5.93 -12.16 -9.82
CA ARG A 180 -4.49 -12.21 -9.62
C ARG A 180 -3.74 -12.10 -10.94
N ARG A 181 -4.22 -12.75 -12.01
CA ARG A 181 -3.68 -12.55 -13.36
C ARG A 181 -3.73 -11.09 -13.82
N LYS A 182 -4.87 -10.41 -13.60
CA LYS A 182 -5.01 -8.98 -13.93
C LYS A 182 -4.06 -8.11 -13.11
N MET A 183 -3.92 -8.40 -11.81
CA MET A 183 -3.02 -7.69 -10.90
C MET A 183 -1.55 -7.83 -11.32
N ASP A 184 -1.10 -9.05 -11.59
CA ASP A 184 0.28 -9.32 -12.02
C ASP A 184 0.57 -8.59 -13.35
N GLY A 185 -0.39 -8.57 -14.28
CA GLY A 185 -0.26 -7.80 -15.53
C GLY A 185 -0.17 -6.28 -15.32
N ILE A 186 -0.87 -5.72 -14.31
CA ILE A 186 -0.72 -4.31 -13.95
C ILE A 186 0.68 -4.05 -13.38
N ILE A 187 1.14 -4.89 -12.45
CA ILE A 187 2.46 -4.76 -11.82
C ILE A 187 3.59 -4.88 -12.86
N GLN A 188 3.46 -5.78 -13.82
CA GLN A 188 4.46 -5.96 -14.87
C GLN A 188 4.60 -4.69 -15.71
N ARG A 189 3.48 -4.10 -16.17
CA ARG A 189 3.49 -2.83 -16.91
C ARG A 189 4.07 -1.66 -16.11
N MET A 190 3.90 -1.69 -14.79
CA MET A 190 4.45 -0.70 -13.88
C MET A 190 5.98 -0.85 -13.71
N LYS A 191 6.51 -2.07 -13.79
CA LYS A 191 7.95 -2.34 -13.68
C LYS A 191 8.73 -1.74 -14.86
N ASP A 192 8.13 -1.74 -16.04
CA ASP A 192 8.79 -1.34 -17.28
C ASP A 192 8.79 0.19 -17.50
N ASN A 193 7.88 0.93 -16.84
CA ASN A 193 7.76 2.39 -16.94
C ASN A 193 7.98 3.08 -15.58
N SER A 194 9.14 3.71 -15.38
CA SER A 194 9.50 4.41 -14.13
C SER A 194 8.57 5.59 -13.77
N ARG A 195 7.96 6.23 -14.80
CA ARG A 195 7.02 7.35 -14.65
C ARG A 195 5.58 6.86 -14.77
N ILE A 196 5.13 6.11 -13.80
CA ILE A 196 3.72 5.74 -13.76
C ILE A 196 2.94 6.97 -13.35
N MET A 197 2.08 7.48 -14.24
CA MET A 197 1.11 8.51 -13.89
C MET A 197 0.16 7.92 -12.84
N ALA A 198 0.48 8.16 -11.58
CA ALA A 198 -0.22 7.59 -10.44
C ALA A 198 -1.71 7.96 -10.38
N LEU A 199 -2.12 8.96 -11.15
CA LEU A 199 -3.48 9.48 -11.17
C LEU A 199 -4.52 8.47 -11.68
N SER A 200 -4.16 7.43 -12.43
CA SER A 200 -5.13 6.47 -13.01
C SER A 200 -4.94 5.00 -12.62
N LEU A 201 -3.99 4.68 -11.75
CA LEU A 201 -3.72 3.29 -11.41
C LEU A 201 -4.75 2.73 -10.43
N TYR A 202 -5.63 1.90 -10.96
CA TYR A 202 -6.51 1.06 -10.16
C TYR A 202 -5.88 -0.33 -9.97
N LEU A 203 -5.60 -0.69 -8.72
CA LEU A 203 -5.11 -2.02 -8.35
C LEU A 203 -6.27 -2.85 -7.76
N PRO A 204 -6.65 -3.98 -8.37
CA PRO A 204 -7.80 -4.75 -7.92
C PRO A 204 -7.53 -5.50 -6.62
N ASN A 205 -8.53 -5.57 -5.75
CA ASN A 205 -8.48 -6.36 -4.52
C ASN A 205 -8.80 -7.83 -4.82
N CYS A 206 -7.82 -8.71 -4.64
CA CYS A 206 -8.01 -10.15 -4.85
C CYS A 206 -8.19 -10.90 -3.51
N ASP A 207 -8.90 -12.02 -3.55
CA ASP A 207 -8.98 -12.96 -2.43
C ASP A 207 -7.74 -13.90 -2.40
N LYS A 208 -7.73 -14.86 -1.45
CA LYS A 208 -6.62 -15.81 -1.31
C LYS A 208 -6.50 -16.80 -2.48
N LYS A 209 -7.60 -17.05 -3.20
CA LYS A 209 -7.68 -17.95 -4.37
C LYS A 209 -7.38 -17.22 -5.68
N GLY A 210 -7.22 -15.90 -5.66
CA GLY A 210 -6.93 -15.06 -6.82
C GLY A 210 -8.17 -14.60 -7.58
N PHE A 211 -9.37 -14.74 -7.02
CA PHE A 211 -10.61 -14.14 -7.56
C PHE A 211 -10.80 -12.73 -7.04
N PHE A 212 -11.70 -11.96 -7.68
CA PHE A 212 -11.98 -10.59 -7.24
C PHE A 212 -12.72 -10.63 -5.91
N LYS A 213 -12.27 -9.85 -4.92
CA LYS A 213 -13.09 -9.58 -3.74
C LYS A 213 -14.36 -8.87 -4.19
N ARG A 214 -15.48 -9.17 -3.53
CA ARG A 214 -16.77 -8.56 -3.86
C ARG A 214 -16.75 -7.04 -3.84
N LYS A 215 -16.06 -6.43 -2.87
CA LYS A 215 -15.92 -4.98 -2.78
C LYS A 215 -14.61 -4.53 -3.42
N GLN A 216 -14.72 -3.69 -4.44
CA GLN A 216 -13.60 -3.04 -5.10
C GLN A 216 -13.63 -1.55 -4.81
N CYS A 217 -12.47 -0.92 -4.66
CA CYS A 217 -12.37 0.50 -4.34
C CYS A 217 -11.27 1.16 -5.16
N LYS A 218 -11.52 2.39 -5.63
CA LYS A 218 -10.46 3.27 -6.15
C LYS A 218 -9.62 3.81 -4.98
N PRO A 219 -8.33 4.15 -5.21
CA PRO A 219 -7.55 4.90 -4.23
C PRO A 219 -8.24 6.20 -3.82
N SER A 220 -7.99 6.66 -2.59
CA SER A 220 -8.46 7.96 -2.13
C SER A 220 -7.78 9.09 -2.91
N ARG A 221 -8.52 10.17 -3.17
CA ARG A 221 -7.99 11.38 -3.82
C ARG A 221 -8.14 12.57 -2.87
N GLY A 222 -7.03 13.04 -2.31
CA GLY A 222 -7.06 14.10 -1.32
C GLY A 222 -7.84 13.68 -0.07
N ARG A 223 -8.86 14.47 0.27
CA ARG A 223 -9.81 14.23 1.37
C ARG A 223 -10.93 13.25 1.04
N LYS A 224 -11.15 12.96 -0.24
CA LYS A 224 -12.27 12.13 -0.65
C LYS A 224 -11.89 10.67 -0.52
N ARG A 225 -12.64 9.94 0.31
CA ARG A 225 -12.52 8.48 0.40
C ARG A 225 -12.70 7.87 -0.98
N GLY A 226 -11.89 6.86 -1.26
CA GLY A 226 -11.99 6.09 -2.50
C GLY A 226 -13.41 5.60 -2.73
N ILE A 227 -13.87 5.73 -3.97
CA ILE A 227 -15.17 5.25 -4.40
C ILE A 227 -15.13 3.72 -4.47
N CYS A 228 -16.12 3.03 -3.89
CA CYS A 228 -16.21 1.57 -3.88
C CYS A 228 -17.47 1.06 -4.58
N TRP A 229 -17.36 -0.06 -5.28
CA TRP A 229 -18.47 -0.75 -5.97
C TRP A 229 -18.42 -2.26 -5.67
N CYS A 230 -19.52 -2.96 -5.95
CA CYS A 230 -19.55 -4.42 -5.85
C CYS A 230 -19.33 -5.09 -7.21
N VAL A 231 -18.59 -6.19 -7.18
CA VAL A 231 -18.32 -7.06 -8.32
C VAL A 231 -18.61 -8.52 -7.97
N ASN A 232 -18.82 -9.34 -8.99
CA ASN A 232 -18.82 -10.80 -8.85
C ASN A 232 -17.38 -11.36 -8.78
N LYS A 233 -17.24 -12.69 -8.62
CA LYS A 233 -15.92 -13.38 -8.54
C LYS A 233 -15.01 -13.15 -9.76
N HIS A 234 -15.58 -12.77 -10.90
CA HIS A 234 -14.86 -12.48 -12.16
C HIS A 234 -14.56 -10.99 -12.36
N GLY A 235 -15.00 -10.11 -11.46
CA GLY A 235 -14.73 -8.68 -11.51
C GLY A 235 -15.77 -7.86 -12.29
N ILE A 236 -16.90 -8.46 -12.70
CA ILE A 236 -18.00 -7.77 -13.36
C ILE A 236 -18.81 -7.01 -12.31
N GLN A 237 -19.05 -5.72 -12.55
CA GLN A 237 -19.81 -4.86 -11.64
C GLN A 237 -21.28 -5.31 -11.54
N MET A 238 -21.82 -5.31 -10.33
CA MET A 238 -23.21 -5.68 -10.09
C MET A 238 -24.14 -4.45 -10.24
N PRO A 239 -25.35 -4.64 -10.82
CA PRO A 239 -26.35 -3.58 -10.96
C PRO A 239 -26.85 -3.09 -9.59
N GLY A 240 -27.26 -1.81 -9.50
CA GLY A 240 -27.83 -1.20 -8.29
C GLY A 240 -26.83 -0.81 -7.20
N THR A 241 -25.55 -0.62 -7.55
CA THR A 241 -24.52 -0.19 -6.60
C THR A 241 -24.21 1.29 -6.73
N ASP A 242 -25.13 2.12 -6.24
CA ASP A 242 -25.04 3.57 -6.37
C ASP A 242 -24.18 4.19 -5.26
N PHE A 243 -23.34 5.13 -5.68
CA PHE A 243 -22.14 5.58 -4.98
C PHE A 243 -22.41 6.64 -3.90
N ASN A 244 -23.01 6.26 -2.77
CA ASN A 244 -23.10 7.16 -1.63
C ASN A 244 -22.19 6.71 -0.48
N GLY A 245 -21.08 7.45 -0.32
CA GLY A 245 -20.42 7.70 0.96
C GLY A 245 -20.21 6.51 1.90
N GLY A 246 -19.10 5.79 1.73
CA GLY A 246 -18.40 5.17 2.85
C GLY A 246 -18.81 3.78 3.29
N ASN A 247 -20.03 3.28 3.00
CA ASN A 247 -20.42 1.93 3.45
C ASN A 247 -21.29 1.13 2.47
N ILE A 248 -20.81 0.92 1.24
CA ILE A 248 -21.40 -0.10 0.37
C ILE A 248 -21.22 -1.49 1.01
N GLN A 249 -22.35 -2.17 1.27
CA GLN A 249 -22.41 -3.57 1.69
C GLN A 249 -22.71 -4.44 0.48
N CYS A 250 -21.73 -5.25 0.08
CA CYS A 250 -21.92 -6.21 -0.99
C CYS A 250 -22.55 -7.47 -0.38
N LYS A 251 -23.87 -7.62 -0.50
CA LYS A 251 -24.59 -8.82 -0.04
C LYS A 251 -24.15 -10.04 -0.84
N ASP A 252 -24.07 -11.17 -0.17
CA ASP A 252 -23.86 -12.45 -0.82
C ASP A 252 -25.16 -12.97 -1.43
N LEU A 253 -25.21 -13.11 -2.75
CA LEU A 253 -26.27 -13.83 -3.46
C LEU A 253 -26.03 -15.35 -3.35
N GLU A 254 -25.74 -15.84 -2.16
CA GLU A 254 -25.80 -17.27 -1.83
C GLU A 254 -26.82 -17.43 -0.70
N SER A 255 -28.08 -17.42 -1.08
CA SER A 255 -29.15 -18.04 -0.28
C SER A 255 -30.18 -18.66 -1.23
N ASN A 256 -30.39 -19.96 -1.02
CA ASN A 256 -31.42 -20.84 -1.58
C ASN A 256 -31.16 -21.50 -2.94
N SER A 257 -30.34 -22.54 -2.92
CA SER A 257 -30.64 -23.78 -3.64
C SER A 257 -30.19 -24.96 -2.78
N SER A 258 -30.92 -25.19 -1.71
CA SER A 258 -30.94 -26.45 -0.95
C SER A 258 -32.38 -26.60 -0.47
N ASN A 259 -33.16 -27.30 -1.28
CA ASN A 259 -34.36 -28.08 -0.97
C ASN A 259 -35.16 -28.24 -2.27
N GLU A 260 -34.77 -29.22 -3.07
CA GLU A 260 -35.70 -30.25 -3.56
C GLU A 260 -34.92 -31.53 -3.83
#